data_AF-A0A1G8AG73-F1
#
_entry.id   AF-A0A1G8AG73-F1
#
_cell.length_a   1.000
_cell.length_b   1.000
_cell.length_c   1.000
_cell.angle_alpha   90.00
_cell.angle_beta   90.00
_cell.angle_gamma   90.00
#
_symmetry.space_group_name_H-M   'P 1'
#
loop_
_entity.id
_entity.type
_entity.pdbx_description
1 polymer ?
#
loop_
_entity_poly.entity_id
_entity_poly.type
_entity_poly.pdbx_seq_one_letter_code
_entity_poly.pdbx_strand_id
1 'polypeptide(L)'
;MRRASALLAAVVALALAGCVVAPPPIPDRGAAIGLSGHLVLIDLPPTAEVGDPMTQVVCATSSASVSIGDQDRGHIVAMTTTADASCPDEEALNGRVPTWGPGDALPADAVPVDVAGAVEAHRFAFEYTECTNSCSTMTREVLLAVLDDDVAVMLLTRRVDAATFDRWVESVAIV
;
A
#
# COMPACT_ATOMS: atom_id res chain seq x y z
N MET A 1 -42.38 39.21 -53.59
CA MET A 1 -41.30 38.96 -52.63
C MET A 1 -41.10 37.45 -52.49
N ARG A 2 -39.90 37.03 -52.11
CA ARG A 2 -39.26 35.75 -52.48
C ARG A 2 -39.83 34.50 -51.78
N ARG A 3 -39.64 33.37 -52.48
CA ARG A 3 -39.97 31.97 -52.17
C ARG A 3 -39.48 31.55 -50.77
N ALA A 4 -40.32 30.84 -50.01
CA ALA A 4 -39.92 30.09 -48.82
C ALA A 4 -39.72 28.62 -49.23
N SER A 5 -38.46 28.20 -49.31
CA SER A 5 -38.04 26.81 -49.40
C SER A 5 -37.06 26.59 -48.25
N ALA A 6 -37.38 25.69 -47.33
CA ALA A 6 -36.42 25.10 -46.41
C ALA A 6 -36.85 23.65 -46.13
N LEU A 7 -36.15 22.75 -46.82
CA LEU A 7 -36.14 21.30 -46.62
C LEU A 7 -35.03 20.94 -45.60
N LEU A 8 -35.17 19.74 -45.00
CA LEU A 8 -34.12 18.87 -44.44
C LEU A 8 -33.39 19.38 -43.18
N ALA A 9 -32.93 18.55 -42.23
CA ALA A 9 -33.02 17.11 -42.00
C ALA A 9 -32.67 16.92 -40.51
N ALA A 10 -33.45 16.14 -39.76
CA ALA A 10 -33.05 15.68 -38.44
C ALA A 10 -32.16 14.44 -38.62
N VAL A 11 -30.84 14.63 -38.66
CA VAL A 11 -29.87 13.53 -38.56
C VAL A 11 -29.69 13.24 -37.08
N VAL A 12 -30.39 12.21 -36.60
CA VAL A 12 -30.15 11.63 -35.29
C VAL A 12 -28.82 10.86 -35.36
N ALA A 13 -27.76 11.45 -34.82
CA ALA A 13 -26.52 10.74 -34.56
C ALA A 13 -26.71 9.88 -33.30
N LEU A 14 -27.11 8.62 -33.46
CA LEU A 14 -26.94 7.61 -32.42
C LEU A 14 -25.43 7.34 -32.29
N ALA A 15 -24.79 8.03 -31.35
CA ALA A 15 -23.46 7.65 -30.88
C ALA A 15 -23.60 6.31 -30.15
N LEU A 16 -23.22 5.22 -30.83
CA LEU A 16 -22.89 3.95 -30.21
C LEU A 16 -21.61 4.14 -29.38
N ALA A 17 -21.72 4.81 -28.25
CA ALA A 17 -20.78 4.65 -27.16
C ALA A 17 -21.00 3.24 -26.63
N GLY A 18 -20.23 2.28 -27.15
CA GLY A 18 -20.11 0.98 -26.52
C GLY A 18 -19.61 1.23 -25.11
N CYS A 19 -20.51 1.19 -24.13
CA CYS A 19 -20.16 1.10 -22.74
C CYS A 19 -19.36 -0.20 -22.61
N VAL A 20 -18.03 -0.10 -22.66
CA VAL A 20 -17.16 -1.12 -22.09
C VAL A 20 -17.46 -1.05 -20.60
N VAL A 21 -18.50 -1.78 -20.18
CA VAL A 21 -18.75 -2.03 -18.77
C VAL A 21 -17.54 -2.84 -18.35
N ALA A 22 -16.58 -2.17 -17.72
CA ALA A 22 -15.46 -2.86 -17.10
C ALA A 22 -16.06 -3.96 -16.22
N PRO A 23 -15.57 -5.21 -16.30
CA PRO A 23 -16.04 -6.25 -15.39
C PRO A 23 -15.97 -5.70 -13.95
N PRO A 24 -16.99 -5.98 -13.13
CA PRO A 24 -17.00 -5.48 -11.76
C PRO A 24 -15.69 -5.89 -11.08
N PRO A 25 -15.09 -5.00 -10.28
CA PRO A 25 -13.86 -5.32 -9.57
C PRO A 25 -14.08 -6.61 -8.77
N ILE A 26 -13.12 -7.52 -8.85
CA ILE A 26 -13.15 -8.75 -8.06
C ILE A 26 -13.01 -8.33 -6.59
N PRO A 27 -13.90 -8.77 -5.69
CA PRO A 27 -13.84 -8.36 -4.30
C PRO A 27 -12.55 -8.87 -3.64
N ASP A 28 -12.01 -8.05 -2.75
CA ASP A 28 -10.88 -8.43 -1.91
C ASP A 28 -11.30 -9.57 -0.95
N ARG A 29 -10.31 -10.34 -0.50
CA ARG A 29 -10.44 -11.42 0.48
C ARG A 29 -9.52 -11.17 1.66
N GLY A 30 -9.93 -11.59 2.84
CA GLY A 30 -9.06 -11.60 4.02
C GLY A 30 -7.82 -12.46 3.77
N ALA A 31 -6.65 -11.86 3.96
CA ALA A 31 -5.35 -12.50 4.01
C ALA A 31 -4.77 -12.39 5.43
N ALA A 32 -3.92 -13.35 5.79
CA ALA A 32 -3.29 -13.39 7.10
C ALA A 32 -1.77 -13.49 6.93
N ILE A 33 -1.04 -12.58 7.58
CA ILE A 33 0.42 -12.48 7.53
C ILE A 33 0.96 -12.73 8.93
N GLY A 34 1.71 -13.81 9.12
CA GLY A 34 2.32 -14.15 10.41
C GLY A 34 3.64 -13.43 10.62
N LEU A 35 3.80 -12.73 11.74
CA LEU A 35 5.03 -11.98 12.08
C LEU A 35 5.35 -12.15 13.58
N SER A 36 6.45 -12.83 13.91
CA SER A 36 6.95 -12.99 15.30
C SER A 36 5.89 -13.33 16.37
N GLY A 37 4.85 -14.12 16.03
CA GLY A 37 3.78 -14.49 16.97
C GLY A 37 2.54 -13.60 16.93
N HIS A 38 2.54 -12.57 16.09
CA HIS A 38 1.37 -11.75 15.75
C HIS A 38 0.81 -12.16 14.39
N LEU A 39 -0.49 -11.93 14.19
CA LEU A 39 -1.15 -12.13 12.92
C LEU A 39 -1.73 -10.80 12.40
N VAL A 40 -1.25 -10.36 11.24
CA VAL A 40 -1.81 -9.20 10.54
C VAL A 40 -2.88 -9.71 9.58
N LEU A 41 -4.11 -9.29 9.81
CA LEU A 41 -5.25 -9.53 8.94
C LEU A 41 -5.45 -8.30 8.05
N ILE A 42 -5.65 -8.52 6.74
CA ILE A 42 -5.82 -7.45 5.76
C ILE A 42 -6.64 -7.96 4.57
N ASP A 43 -7.56 -7.16 4.06
CA ASP A 43 -8.31 -7.50 2.85
C ASP A 43 -7.48 -7.16 1.61
N LEU A 44 -7.14 -8.18 0.83
CA LEU A 44 -6.29 -8.05 -0.36
C LEU A 44 -6.95 -8.69 -1.59
N PRO A 45 -6.51 -8.31 -2.81
CA PRO A 45 -6.99 -8.96 -4.01
C PRO A 45 -6.78 -10.48 -3.94
N PRO A 46 -7.67 -11.30 -4.53
CA PRO A 46 -7.61 -12.75 -4.38
C PRO A 46 -6.34 -13.39 -4.96
N THR A 47 -5.67 -12.69 -5.87
CA THR A 47 -4.37 -13.06 -6.46
C THR A 47 -3.18 -12.74 -5.54
N ALA A 48 -3.43 -12.24 -4.32
CA ALA A 48 -2.36 -11.97 -3.38
C ALA A 48 -1.80 -13.28 -2.80
N GLU A 49 -0.47 -13.36 -2.75
CA GLU A 49 0.30 -14.48 -2.23
C GLU A 49 1.25 -13.98 -1.14
N VAL A 50 1.20 -14.61 0.03
CA VAL A 50 2.11 -14.32 1.15
C VAL A 50 3.31 -15.25 1.04
N GLY A 51 4.52 -14.70 1.18
CA GLY A 51 5.75 -15.46 1.11
C GLY A 51 6.88 -14.81 1.90
N ASP A 52 8.09 -15.35 1.69
CA ASP A 52 9.30 -14.83 2.31
C ASP A 52 9.58 -13.38 1.87
N PRO A 53 10.22 -12.56 2.72
CA PRO A 53 10.51 -11.17 2.39
C PRO A 53 11.42 -11.08 1.15
N MET A 54 10.99 -10.31 0.14
CA MET A 54 11.77 -10.10 -1.09
C MET A 54 12.96 -9.14 -0.91
N THR A 55 12.98 -8.39 0.20
CA THR A 55 13.98 -7.35 0.49
C THR A 55 14.74 -7.73 1.76
N GLN A 56 16.04 -7.45 1.80
CA GLN A 56 16.80 -7.52 3.04
C GLN A 56 16.38 -6.36 3.96
N VAL A 57 15.41 -6.62 4.83
CA VAL A 57 15.08 -5.70 5.92
C VAL A 57 16.04 -5.99 7.06
N VAL A 58 17.01 -5.09 7.25
CA VAL A 58 18.05 -5.24 8.29
C VAL A 58 17.53 -4.82 9.66
N CYS A 59 16.61 -3.86 9.68
CA CYS A 59 16.08 -3.24 10.91
C CYS A 59 14.67 -3.74 11.22
N ALA A 60 14.51 -5.06 11.32
CA ALA A 60 13.27 -5.68 11.73
C ALA A 60 13.58 -7.00 12.44
N THR A 61 12.73 -7.39 13.38
CA THR A 61 12.85 -8.68 14.08
C THR A 61 12.21 -9.83 13.29
N SER A 62 11.21 -9.53 12.45
CA SER A 62 10.71 -10.42 11.42
C SER A 62 10.15 -9.66 10.24
N SER A 63 10.04 -10.33 9.09
CA SER A 63 9.37 -9.77 7.93
C SER A 63 8.77 -10.84 7.03
N ALA A 64 7.75 -10.46 6.27
CA ALA A 64 7.11 -11.23 5.22
C ALA A 64 6.83 -10.32 4.02
N SER A 65 6.71 -10.91 2.83
CA SER A 65 6.22 -10.16 1.66
C SER A 65 4.86 -10.68 1.22
N VAL A 66 4.06 -9.78 0.66
CA VAL A 66 2.82 -10.12 -0.03
C VAL A 66 2.92 -9.61 -1.45
N SER A 67 2.93 -10.52 -2.41
CA SER A 67 2.87 -10.21 -3.84
C SER A 67 1.43 -10.10 -4.28
N ILE A 68 1.06 -9.08 -5.06
CA ILE A 68 -0.32 -8.82 -5.47
C ILE A 68 -0.42 -8.91 -6.99
N GLY A 69 -0.81 -10.09 -7.48
CA GLY A 69 -0.81 -10.42 -8.91
C GLY A 69 0.52 -11.04 -9.36
N ASP A 70 0.82 -11.01 -10.66
CA ASP A 70 2.12 -11.49 -11.17
C ASP A 70 3.26 -10.65 -10.54
N GLN A 71 4.46 -11.22 -10.36
CA GLN A 71 5.62 -10.67 -9.61
C GLN A 71 5.98 -9.17 -9.83
N ASP A 72 5.47 -8.52 -10.88
CA ASP A 72 5.65 -7.10 -11.17
C ASP A 72 4.52 -6.17 -10.71
N ARG A 73 3.35 -6.73 -10.38
CA ARG A 73 2.21 -6.04 -9.77
C ARG A 73 2.46 -5.93 -8.26
N GLY A 74 1.92 -4.89 -7.62
CA GLY A 74 2.40 -4.33 -6.34
C GLY A 74 2.68 -5.32 -5.20
N HIS A 75 3.47 -4.88 -4.24
CA HIS A 75 3.89 -5.67 -3.09
C HIS A 75 3.65 -4.93 -1.78
N ILE A 76 3.45 -5.69 -0.71
CA ILE A 76 3.53 -5.20 0.67
C ILE A 76 4.68 -5.93 1.35
N VAL A 77 5.53 -5.20 2.05
CA VAL A 77 6.50 -5.77 2.99
C VAL A 77 5.95 -5.52 4.37
N ALA A 78 5.64 -6.59 5.10
CA ALA A 78 5.16 -6.53 6.46
C ALA A 78 6.32 -6.86 7.40
N MET A 79 6.48 -6.10 8.47
CA MET A 79 7.63 -6.15 9.37
C MET A 79 7.18 -6.06 10.82
N THR A 80 7.88 -6.75 11.71
CA THR A 80 7.84 -6.46 13.15
C THR A 80 9.13 -5.75 13.55
N THR A 81 9.01 -4.70 14.33
CA THR A 81 10.11 -3.88 14.83
C THR A 81 9.99 -3.76 16.36
N THR A 82 11.12 -3.44 16.99
CA THR A 82 11.21 -3.10 18.42
C THR A 82 12.05 -1.84 18.56
N ALA A 83 12.04 -1.20 19.74
CA ALA A 83 12.85 -0.01 20.00
C ALA A 83 14.36 -0.23 19.77
N ASP A 84 14.86 -1.45 19.99
CA ASP A 84 16.28 -1.78 19.79
C ASP A 84 16.62 -2.17 18.34
N ALA A 85 15.62 -2.56 17.54
CA ALA A 85 15.81 -3.09 16.19
C ALA A 85 15.47 -2.08 15.10
N SER A 86 14.66 -1.06 15.40
CA SER A 86 14.26 -0.04 14.43
C SER A 86 15.44 0.86 14.04
N CYS A 87 15.34 1.44 12.84
CA CYS A 87 16.31 2.40 12.34
C CYS A 87 15.58 3.50 11.55
N PRO A 88 14.94 4.46 12.24
CA PRO A 88 14.12 5.48 11.59
C PRO A 88 14.94 6.46 10.73
N ASP A 89 16.23 6.63 11.07
CA ASP A 89 17.17 7.50 10.35
C ASP A 89 17.88 6.82 9.16
N GLU A 90 17.57 5.55 8.88
CA GLU A 90 18.19 4.82 7.77
C GLU A 90 17.74 5.41 6.42
N GLU A 91 18.72 5.64 5.53
CA GLU A 91 18.41 6.19 4.22
C GLU A 91 17.71 5.16 3.32
N ALA A 92 16.59 5.57 2.73
CA ALA A 92 15.75 4.80 1.82
C ALA A 92 16.38 4.64 0.42
N LEU A 93 17.42 3.81 0.30
CA LEU A 93 18.20 3.65 -0.94
C LEU A 93 18.59 2.19 -1.21
N ASN A 94 18.36 1.70 -2.43
CA ASN A 94 18.89 0.42 -2.93
C ASN A 94 18.65 -0.79 -2.02
N GLY A 95 17.39 -1.02 -1.67
CA GLY A 95 16.94 -2.14 -0.87
C GLY A 95 16.98 -1.85 0.64
N ARG A 96 17.56 -0.74 1.06
CA ARG A 96 17.50 -0.27 2.43
C ARG A 96 16.25 0.58 2.63
N VAL A 97 15.60 0.39 3.77
CA VAL A 97 14.38 1.10 4.12
C VAL A 97 14.44 1.51 5.59
N PRO A 98 14.06 2.75 5.93
CA PRO A 98 13.84 3.13 7.32
C PRO A 98 12.72 2.29 7.92
N THR A 99 12.82 2.06 9.22
CA THR A 99 11.84 1.32 10.00
C THR A 99 11.64 2.01 11.33
N TRP A 100 10.41 1.96 11.84
CA TRP A 100 10.04 2.62 13.10
C TRP A 100 9.58 1.57 14.08
N GLY A 101 10.03 1.70 15.32
CA GLY A 101 9.60 0.94 16.48
C GLY A 101 8.77 1.80 17.43
N PRO A 102 8.34 1.24 18.57
CA PRO A 102 7.66 2.00 19.61
C PRO A 102 8.53 3.16 20.11
N GLY A 103 7.93 4.34 20.24
CA GLY A 103 8.59 5.54 20.79
C GLY A 103 9.51 6.29 19.83
N ASP A 104 9.74 5.79 18.61
CA ASP A 104 10.50 6.51 17.59
C ASP A 104 9.77 7.79 17.15
N ALA A 105 10.54 8.84 16.88
CA ALA A 105 9.98 10.07 16.34
C ALA A 105 9.45 9.84 14.92
N LEU A 106 8.17 10.13 14.72
CA LEU A 106 7.52 9.98 13.42
C LEU A 106 7.78 11.19 12.50
N PRO A 107 7.69 10.99 11.17
CA PRO A 107 7.65 12.10 10.23
C PRO A 107 6.57 13.13 10.57
N ALA A 108 6.85 14.41 10.29
CA ALA A 108 5.95 15.52 10.64
C ALA A 108 4.59 15.46 9.94
N ASP A 109 4.49 14.73 8.83
CA ASP A 109 3.29 14.50 8.04
C ASP A 109 2.60 13.17 8.39
N ALA A 110 3.02 12.48 9.45
CA ALA A 110 2.34 11.31 9.95
C ALA A 110 0.92 11.64 10.44
N VAL A 111 -0.05 10.84 9.96
CA VAL A 111 -1.47 11.00 10.26
C VAL A 111 -1.92 9.80 11.10
N PRO A 112 -2.58 10.01 12.25
CA PRO A 112 -3.11 8.92 13.06
C PRO A 112 -4.24 8.19 12.31
N VAL A 113 -4.29 6.86 12.47
CA VAL A 113 -5.33 5.98 11.93
C VAL A 113 -5.73 4.94 12.97
N ASP A 114 -6.97 4.47 12.90
CA ASP A 114 -7.44 3.40 13.77
C ASP A 114 -7.09 2.04 13.17
N VAL A 115 -6.32 1.23 13.90
CA VAL A 115 -6.03 -0.17 13.55
C VAL A 115 -6.45 -1.05 14.71
N ALA A 116 -7.34 -2.01 14.45
CA ALA A 116 -7.78 -2.93 15.49
C ALA A 116 -6.60 -3.74 16.03
N GLY A 117 -6.43 -3.76 17.36
CA GLY A 117 -5.33 -4.46 18.04
C GLY A 117 -4.05 -3.65 18.23
N ALA A 118 -3.97 -2.44 17.68
CA ALA A 118 -2.88 -1.50 17.97
C ALA A 118 -3.25 -0.57 19.13
N VAL A 119 -2.26 -0.18 19.93
CA VAL A 119 -2.39 0.90 20.93
C VAL A 119 -2.41 2.26 20.24
N GLU A 120 -1.56 2.44 19.23
CA GLU A 120 -1.59 3.57 18.32
C GLU A 120 -1.19 3.12 16.92
N ALA A 121 -1.69 3.82 15.90
CA ALA A 121 -1.25 3.61 14.53
C ALA A 121 -1.20 4.91 13.75
N HIS A 122 -0.27 4.97 12.82
CA HIS A 122 0.00 6.13 11.98
C HIS A 122 0.27 5.70 10.55
N ARG A 123 -0.14 6.54 9.61
CA ARG A 123 0.23 6.42 8.19
C ARG A 123 1.04 7.62 7.75
N PHE A 124 1.97 7.39 6.85
CA PHE A 124 2.79 8.42 6.21
C PHE A 124 3.43 7.85 4.95
N ALA A 125 4.17 8.68 4.23
CA ALA A 125 4.93 8.27 3.07
C ALA A 125 6.37 8.77 3.14
N PHE A 126 7.27 8.08 2.43
CA PHE A 126 8.62 8.59 2.21
C PHE A 126 9.07 8.33 0.77
N GLU A 127 10.04 9.14 0.32
CA GLU A 127 10.67 8.95 -0.98
C GLU A 127 11.76 7.89 -0.90
N TYR A 128 11.66 6.85 -1.72
CA TYR A 128 12.65 5.79 -1.84
C TYR A 128 13.35 5.90 -3.19
N THR A 129 14.67 5.78 -3.18
CA THR A 129 15.49 5.81 -4.40
C THR A 129 16.03 4.42 -4.74
N GLU A 130 15.87 4.03 -6.01
CA GLU A 130 16.46 2.83 -6.59
C GLU A 130 17.46 3.24 -7.68
N CYS A 131 18.73 2.95 -7.47
CA CYS A 131 19.84 3.19 -8.39
C CYS A 131 20.47 1.86 -8.78
N THR A 132 20.11 1.35 -9.96
CA THR A 132 20.82 0.23 -10.61
C THR A 132 21.77 0.75 -11.68
N ASN A 133 21.26 1.02 -12.89
CA ASN A 133 22.00 1.69 -13.99
C ASN A 133 21.65 3.18 -14.13
N SER A 134 20.49 3.56 -13.59
CA SER A 134 19.99 4.93 -13.45
C SER A 134 19.20 5.01 -12.15
N CYS A 135 19.14 6.19 -11.53
CA CYS A 135 18.36 6.39 -10.32
C CYS A 135 16.91 6.76 -10.65
N SER A 136 15.96 6.11 -10.00
CA SER A 136 14.56 6.51 -9.96
C SER A 136 14.13 6.70 -8.51
N THR A 137 13.34 7.74 -8.26
CA THR A 137 12.71 7.96 -6.96
C THR A 137 11.23 7.63 -7.07
N MET A 138 10.70 6.99 -6.04
CA MET A 138 9.30 6.63 -5.93
C MET A 138 8.82 6.79 -4.49
N THR A 139 7.60 7.25 -4.33
CA THR A 139 6.94 7.31 -3.03
C THR A 139 6.60 5.91 -2.54
N ARG A 140 6.79 5.69 -1.23
CA ARG A 140 6.44 4.48 -0.50
C ARG A 140 5.46 4.86 0.60
N GLU A 141 4.32 4.19 0.63
CA GLU A 141 3.34 4.36 1.70
C GLU A 141 3.67 3.42 2.87
N VAL A 142 3.46 3.92 4.08
CA VAL A 142 3.73 3.23 5.34
C VAL A 142 2.49 3.25 6.22
N LEU A 143 2.20 2.11 6.82
CA LEU A 143 1.39 1.99 8.03
C LEU A 143 2.31 1.52 9.15
N LEU A 144 2.33 2.25 10.26
CA LEU A 144 2.99 1.84 11.50
C LEU A 144 1.90 1.63 12.55
N ALA A 145 1.87 0.47 13.17
CA ALA A 145 0.95 0.12 14.24
C ALA A 145 1.74 -0.36 15.46
N VAL A 146 1.76 0.42 16.53
CA VAL A 146 2.40 0.09 17.80
C VAL A 146 1.45 -0.79 18.59
N LEU A 147 1.90 -1.98 18.99
CA LEU A 147 1.08 -2.96 19.71
C LEU A 147 1.19 -2.78 21.23
N ASP A 148 2.37 -2.43 21.70
CA ASP A 148 2.69 -2.14 23.09
C ASP A 148 4.02 -1.34 23.16
N ASP A 149 4.57 -1.19 24.35
CA ASP A 149 5.80 -0.43 24.59
C ASP A 149 7.05 -1.08 23.93
N ASP A 150 6.98 -2.35 23.52
CA ASP A 150 8.11 -3.12 23.02
C ASP A 150 8.02 -3.46 21.53
N VAL A 151 6.82 -3.60 20.98
CA VAL A 151 6.58 -4.11 19.62
C VAL A 151 5.75 -3.16 18.75
N ALA A 152 6.20 -2.97 17.51
CA ALA A 152 5.40 -2.38 16.45
C ALA A 152 5.37 -3.28 15.19
N VAL A 153 4.29 -3.15 14.42
CA VAL A 153 4.12 -3.74 13.09
C VAL A 153 4.15 -2.62 12.07
N MET A 154 4.93 -2.80 11.01
CA MET A 154 5.03 -1.85 9.91
C MET A 154 4.67 -2.53 8.59
N LEU A 155 3.78 -1.92 7.81
CA LEU A 155 3.48 -2.31 6.44
C LEU A 155 4.04 -1.25 5.50
N LEU A 156 4.82 -1.69 4.52
CA LEU A 156 5.46 -0.85 3.51
C LEU A 156 5.01 -1.27 2.12
N THR A 157 4.53 -0.33 1.32
CA THR A 157 4.13 -0.65 -0.05
C THR A 157 5.29 -0.61 -1.05
N ARG A 158 5.19 -1.40 -2.13
CA ARG A 158 6.03 -1.27 -3.32
C ARG A 158 5.17 -1.36 -4.56
N ARG A 159 5.17 -0.30 -5.39
CA ARG A 159 4.34 -0.22 -6.61
C ARG A 159 2.84 -0.39 -6.34
N VAL A 160 2.38 0.08 -5.18
CA VAL A 160 0.97 0.24 -4.82
C VAL A 160 0.74 1.74 -4.69
N ASP A 161 -0.32 2.25 -5.31
CA ASP A 161 -0.69 3.66 -5.18
C ASP A 161 -1.37 3.95 -3.83
N ALA A 162 -1.34 5.23 -3.41
CA ALA A 162 -1.90 5.67 -2.14
C ALA A 162 -3.39 5.31 -1.99
N ALA A 163 -4.21 5.47 -3.02
CA ALA A 163 -5.65 5.19 -2.92
C ALA A 163 -5.96 3.71 -2.73
N THR A 164 -5.14 2.83 -3.32
CA THR A 164 -5.20 1.40 -3.07
C THR A 164 -4.74 1.05 -1.65
N PHE A 165 -3.65 1.68 -1.18
CA PHE A 165 -3.16 1.46 0.17
C PHE A 165 -4.15 1.90 1.25
N ASP A 166 -4.77 3.08 1.08
CA ASP A 166 -5.76 3.63 2.02
C ASP A 166 -6.91 2.67 2.29
N ARG A 167 -7.44 2.08 1.21
CA ARG A 167 -8.50 1.08 1.29
C ARG A 167 -8.08 -0.14 2.10
N TRP A 168 -6.82 -0.57 1.97
CA TRP A 168 -6.32 -1.72 2.71
C TRP A 168 -6.06 -1.38 4.17
N VAL A 169 -5.53 -0.20 4.48
CA VAL A 169 -5.34 0.28 5.87
C VAL A 169 -6.66 0.20 6.66
N GLU A 170 -7.79 0.58 6.05
CA GLU A 170 -9.12 0.49 6.68
C GLU A 170 -9.54 -0.96 7.05
N SER A 171 -8.93 -1.96 6.43
CA SER A 171 -9.20 -3.38 6.70
C SER A 171 -8.20 -4.03 7.65
N VAL A 172 -7.12 -3.33 8.03
CA VAL A 172 -6.04 -3.92 8.83
C VAL A 172 -6.53 -4.19 10.26
N ALA A 173 -6.28 -5.41 10.73
CA ALA A 173 -6.39 -5.78 12.13
C ALA A 173 -5.19 -6.63 12.55
N ILE A 174 -4.79 -6.51 13.82
CA ILE A 174 -3.65 -7.24 14.40
C ILE A 174 -4.16 -8.04 15.60
N VAL A 175 -3.88 -9.34 15.61
CA VAL A 175 -4.32 -10.27 16.66
C VAL A 175 -3.20 -11.16 17.17
#